data_AF-A0A5R8WVI3-F1
#
_entry.id   AF-A0A5R8WVI3-F1
#
_cell.length_a   1.000
_cell.length_b   1.000
_cell.length_c   1.000
_cell.angle_alpha   90.00
_cell.angle_beta   90.00
_cell.angle_gamma   90.00
#
_symmetry.space_group_name_H-M   'P 1'
#
loop_
_entity.id
_entity.type
_entity.pdbx_description
1 polymer ?
#
loop_
_entity_poly.entity_id
_entity_poly.type
_entity_poly.pdbx_seq_one_letter_code
_entity_poly.pdbx_strand_id
1 'polypeptide(L)'
;MAIWQYRLTALPAAGIRRRCGHVPSQLFIDHEGWKQYWNALPSADSPPKPVIDDAYTTDWWEGLGVAVAPIAARIDQLIQRAAWSSQENWSWKGKEENQQDHDCWISVRPNAQTIDKFQFRTDLRDINTAAAFLLPMLGICEQYDLLVLDTRGQLMQPNLAAVYPSIKESSAVRFLTNPQAFLEQVLREQKGA
;
A
#
# COMPACT_ATOMS: atom_id res chain seq x y z
N MET A 1 -7.95 11.74 -2.24
CA MET A 1 -6.75 11.03 -2.73
C MET A 1 -5.54 11.85 -2.33
N ALA A 2 -4.62 11.28 -1.54
CA ALA A 2 -3.38 11.97 -1.20
C ALA A 2 -2.43 11.85 -2.40
N ILE A 3 -2.33 12.93 -3.18
CA ILE A 3 -1.77 12.95 -4.53
C ILE A 3 -0.24 12.95 -4.57
N TRP A 4 0.44 13.20 -3.44
CA TRP A 4 1.91 13.20 -3.30
C TRP A 4 2.46 11.93 -2.64
N GLN A 5 1.61 10.97 -2.31
CA GLN A 5 2.00 9.74 -1.65
C GLN A 5 2.15 8.57 -2.64
N TYR A 6 3.23 7.81 -2.51
CA TYR A 6 3.45 6.57 -3.25
C TYR A 6 3.06 5.36 -2.40
N ARG A 7 2.10 4.55 -2.89
CA ARG A 7 1.55 3.40 -2.18
C ARG A 7 2.23 2.10 -2.59
N LEU A 8 2.60 1.29 -1.59
CA LEU A 8 3.00 -0.09 -1.74
C LEU A 8 2.17 -1.01 -0.83
N THR A 9 1.86 -2.19 -1.33
CA THR A 9 1.29 -3.30 -0.56
C THR A 9 2.37 -4.35 -0.35
N ALA A 10 2.65 -4.73 0.90
CA ALA A 10 3.58 -5.80 1.21
C ALA A 10 2.85 -7.15 1.16
N LEU A 11 3.40 -8.09 0.40
CA LEU A 11 2.83 -9.41 0.17
C LEU A 11 3.84 -10.50 0.46
N PRO A 12 3.46 -11.60 1.13
CA PRO A 12 4.40 -12.67 1.45
C PRO A 12 4.74 -13.47 0.19
N ALA A 13 6.03 -13.60 -0.10
CA ALA A 13 6.47 -14.33 -1.29
C ALA A 13 6.01 -15.79 -1.27
N ALA A 14 5.96 -16.42 -0.09
CA ALA A 14 5.41 -17.77 0.09
C ALA A 14 3.93 -17.89 -0.33
N GLY A 15 3.10 -16.92 0.03
CA GLY A 15 1.69 -16.90 -0.36
C GLY A 15 1.50 -16.77 -1.87
N ILE A 16 2.33 -15.93 -2.50
CA ILE A 16 2.34 -15.74 -3.96
C ILE A 16 2.76 -17.03 -4.65
N ARG A 17 3.90 -17.63 -4.25
CA ARG A 17 4.38 -18.90 -4.82
C ARG A 17 3.35 -20.01 -4.66
N ARG A 18 2.66 -20.10 -3.52
CA ARG A 18 1.63 -21.11 -3.28
C ARG A 18 0.47 -21.00 -4.27
N ARG A 19 -0.02 -19.78 -4.55
CA ARG A 19 -1.19 -19.57 -5.43
C ARG A 19 -0.83 -19.57 -6.92
N CYS A 20 0.35 -19.04 -7.27
CA CYS A 20 0.76 -18.85 -8.67
C CYS A 20 1.76 -19.90 -9.18
N GLY A 21 2.32 -20.75 -8.32
CA GLY A 21 3.39 -21.70 -8.63
C GLY A 21 4.77 -21.06 -8.87
N HIS A 22 4.83 -19.74 -9.01
CA HIS A 22 6.04 -18.93 -9.19
C HIS A 22 5.77 -17.50 -8.66
N VAL A 23 6.78 -16.63 -8.71
CA VAL A 23 6.63 -15.19 -8.44
C VAL A 23 6.47 -14.46 -9.77
N PRO A 24 5.26 -14.01 -10.15
CA PRO A 24 5.07 -13.25 -11.38
C PRO A 24 5.62 -11.82 -11.23
N SER A 25 5.96 -11.16 -12.33
CA SER A 25 6.37 -9.75 -12.31
C SER A 25 5.19 -8.78 -12.12
N GLN A 26 3.96 -9.26 -12.34
CA GLN A 26 2.75 -8.46 -12.22
C GLN A 26 1.58 -9.30 -11.69
N LEU A 27 0.79 -8.73 -10.80
CA LEU A 27 -0.50 -9.27 -10.35
C LEU A 27 -1.64 -8.45 -10.96
N PHE A 28 -2.75 -9.12 -11.27
CA PHE A 28 -3.94 -8.47 -11.81
C PHE A 28 -4.60 -7.58 -10.75
N ILE A 29 -5.00 -6.37 -11.16
CA ILE A 29 -5.80 -5.43 -10.37
C ILE A 29 -6.97 -4.98 -11.24
N ASP A 30 -8.20 -5.22 -10.79
CA ASP A 30 -9.40 -4.87 -11.55
C ASP A 30 -9.80 -3.41 -11.30
N HIS A 31 -9.08 -2.48 -11.94
CA HIS A 31 -9.32 -1.06 -11.77
C HIS A 31 -10.76 -0.63 -12.12
N GLU A 32 -11.36 -1.22 -13.14
CA GLU A 32 -12.74 -0.93 -13.54
C GLU A 32 -13.74 -1.52 -12.55
N GLY A 33 -13.54 -2.76 -12.11
CA GLY A 33 -14.36 -3.38 -11.07
C GLY A 33 -14.34 -2.57 -9.77
N TRP A 34 -13.16 -2.09 -9.35
CA TRP A 34 -13.05 -1.20 -8.18
C TRP A 34 -13.77 0.13 -8.40
N LYS A 35 -13.63 0.76 -9.58
CA LYS A 35 -14.34 2.01 -9.90
C LYS A 35 -15.85 1.83 -9.84
N GLN A 36 -16.37 0.76 -10.43
CA GLN A 36 -17.79 0.43 -10.40
C GLN A 36 -18.28 0.15 -8.97
N TYR A 37 -17.51 -0.61 -8.19
CA TYR A 37 -17.82 -0.89 -6.80
C TYR A 37 -17.94 0.40 -5.99
N TRP A 38 -16.95 1.30 -6.04
CA TRP A 38 -16.98 2.56 -5.28
C TRP A 38 -18.11 3.50 -5.74
N ASN A 39 -18.44 3.53 -7.04
CA ASN A 39 -19.55 4.34 -7.56
C ASN A 39 -20.94 3.80 -7.18
N ALA A 40 -21.06 2.49 -6.97
CA ALA A 40 -22.31 1.83 -6.62
C ALA A 40 -22.59 1.80 -5.11
N LEU A 41 -21.62 2.19 -4.28
CA LEU A 41 -21.78 2.15 -2.83
C LEU A 41 -22.84 3.17 -2.38
N PRO A 42 -23.86 2.73 -1.61
CA PRO A 42 -24.71 3.67 -0.90
C PRO A 42 -23.87 4.42 0.13
N SER A 43 -24.32 5.63 0.51
CA SER A 43 -23.81 6.32 1.71
C SER A 43 -24.19 5.51 2.95
N ALA A 44 -23.45 4.44 3.22
CA ALA A 44 -23.63 3.55 4.35
C ALA A 44 -22.36 3.53 5.20
N ASP A 45 -22.52 3.36 6.51
CA ASP A 45 -21.41 3.38 7.47
C ASP A 45 -20.46 2.17 7.31
N SER A 46 -20.86 1.14 6.55
CA SER A 46 -20.04 -0.03 6.27
C SER A 46 -20.31 -0.58 4.87
N PRO A 47 -19.38 -0.40 3.91
CA PRO A 47 -19.57 -0.90 2.56
C PRO A 47 -19.51 -2.43 2.52
N PRO A 48 -20.37 -3.11 1.72
CA PRO A 48 -20.33 -4.57 1.56
C PRO A 48 -18.99 -5.04 1.00
N LYS A 49 -18.53 -6.24 1.34
CA LYS A 49 -17.28 -6.78 0.79
C LYS A 49 -17.33 -6.82 -0.76
N PRO A 50 -16.30 -6.34 -1.47
CA PRO A 50 -16.28 -6.37 -2.93
C PRO A 50 -16.25 -7.82 -3.44
N VAL A 51 -17.01 -8.08 -4.52
CA VAL A 51 -16.98 -9.33 -5.29
C VAL A 51 -16.05 -9.15 -6.49
N ILE A 52 -14.81 -8.76 -6.20
CA ILE A 52 -13.72 -8.58 -7.18
C ILE A 52 -12.69 -9.65 -6.84
N ASP A 53 -12.17 -10.38 -7.83
CA ASP A 53 -11.06 -11.34 -7.63
C ASP A 53 -9.79 -10.76 -8.25
N ASP A 54 -8.97 -10.13 -7.41
CA ASP A 54 -7.74 -9.48 -7.83
C ASP A 54 -6.66 -9.53 -6.73
N ALA A 55 -5.55 -8.84 -6.96
CA ALA A 55 -4.43 -8.82 -6.01
C ALA A 55 -4.79 -8.22 -4.64
N TYR A 56 -5.82 -7.36 -4.53
CA TYR A 56 -6.21 -6.71 -3.28
C TYR A 56 -7.28 -7.46 -2.49
N THR A 57 -8.07 -8.29 -3.15
CA THR A 57 -9.08 -9.16 -2.51
C THR A 57 -8.56 -10.56 -2.22
N THR A 58 -7.48 -10.97 -2.89
CA THR A 58 -6.78 -12.23 -2.60
C THR A 58 -6.14 -12.21 -1.21
N ASP A 59 -6.40 -13.27 -0.44
CA ASP A 59 -5.75 -13.52 0.83
C ASP A 59 -4.37 -14.18 0.64
N TRP A 60 -3.34 -13.35 0.47
CA TRP A 60 -1.96 -13.81 0.32
C TRP A 60 -1.35 -14.31 1.64
N TRP A 61 -1.91 -13.92 2.78
CA TRP A 61 -1.35 -14.20 4.11
C TRP A 61 -1.90 -15.49 4.73
N GLU A 62 -2.93 -16.08 4.13
CA GLU A 62 -3.61 -17.28 4.61
C GLU A 62 -2.60 -18.38 4.98
N GLY A 63 -2.69 -18.90 6.21
CA GLY A 63 -1.89 -20.03 6.68
C GLY A 63 -0.39 -19.75 6.92
N LEU A 64 0.10 -18.52 6.78
CA LEU A 64 1.52 -18.20 7.00
C LEU A 64 1.86 -17.87 8.45
N GLY A 65 0.88 -17.50 9.28
CA GLY A 65 1.08 -17.31 10.72
C GLY A 65 2.04 -16.18 11.11
N VAL A 66 2.29 -15.20 10.24
CA VAL A 66 3.24 -14.11 10.50
C VAL A 66 2.68 -13.18 11.58
N ALA A 67 3.33 -13.17 12.75
CA ALA A 67 2.92 -12.35 13.89
C ALA A 67 3.11 -10.84 13.61
N VAL A 68 2.11 -10.03 13.97
CA VAL A 68 2.13 -8.58 13.70
C VAL A 68 3.10 -7.82 14.63
N ALA A 69 3.22 -8.24 15.89
CA ALA A 69 3.91 -7.47 16.93
C ALA A 69 5.39 -7.15 16.62
N PRO A 70 6.21 -8.10 16.12
CA PRO A 70 7.60 -7.81 15.77
C PRO A 70 7.77 -6.80 14.63
N ILE A 71 6.90 -6.87 13.61
CA ILE A 71 6.88 -5.93 12.48
C ILE A 71 6.44 -4.55 12.98
N ALA A 72 5.37 -4.51 13.75
CA ALA A 72 4.82 -3.29 14.32
C ALA A 72 5.82 -2.54 15.21
N ALA A 73 6.58 -3.25 16.05
CA ALA A 73 7.61 -2.64 16.90
C ALA A 73 8.71 -1.96 16.08
N ARG A 74 9.03 -2.47 14.87
CA ARG A 74 9.95 -1.78 13.95
C ARG A 74 9.31 -0.53 13.35
N ILE A 75 8.03 -0.60 12.97
CA ILE A 75 7.30 0.56 12.40
C ILE A 75 7.11 1.67 13.45
N ASP A 76 6.89 1.32 14.72
CA ASP A 76 6.78 2.26 15.84
C ASP A 76 8.05 3.13 15.99
N GLN A 77 9.22 2.66 15.52
CA GLN A 77 10.47 3.43 15.51
C GLN A 77 10.57 4.41 14.34
N LEU A 78 9.75 4.23 13.29
CA LEU A 78 9.80 5.04 12.07
C LEU A 78 8.74 6.15 12.09
N ILE A 79 7.53 5.81 12.50
CA ILE A 79 6.37 6.71 12.50
C ILE A 79 5.46 6.43 13.70
N GLN A 80 4.74 7.46 14.16
CA GLN A 80 3.86 7.35 15.32
C GLN A 80 2.59 6.54 15.02
N ARG A 81 2.13 5.73 15.99
CA ARG A 81 0.80 5.13 15.99
C ARG A 81 -0.30 6.19 15.86
N ALA A 82 -1.24 5.94 14.96
CA ALA A 82 -2.40 6.79 14.80
C ALA A 82 -3.40 6.57 15.95
N ALA A 83 -4.11 7.63 16.35
CA ALA A 83 -5.11 7.58 17.42
C ALA A 83 -6.29 6.64 17.10
N TRP A 84 -6.55 6.39 15.80
CA TRP A 84 -7.57 5.46 15.31
C TRP A 84 -7.05 4.04 15.09
N SER A 85 -5.83 3.73 15.54
CA SER A 85 -5.35 2.35 15.56
C SER A 85 -6.22 1.51 16.49
N SER A 86 -6.62 0.32 16.07
CA SER A 86 -7.43 -0.63 16.84
C SER A 86 -6.77 -2.01 16.91
N GLN A 87 -7.39 -2.96 17.63
CA GLN A 87 -6.86 -4.31 17.78
C GLN A 87 -6.75 -5.08 16.44
N GLU A 88 -7.67 -4.80 15.52
CA GLU A 88 -7.76 -5.47 14.21
C GLU A 88 -7.16 -4.62 13.07
N ASN A 89 -6.91 -3.33 13.33
CA ASN A 89 -6.41 -2.38 12.34
C ASN A 89 -5.31 -1.51 12.94
N TRP A 90 -4.08 -1.93 12.78
CA TRP A 90 -2.91 -1.26 13.32
C TRP A 90 -2.51 -0.16 12.35
N SER A 91 -2.62 1.08 12.78
CA SER A 91 -2.44 2.25 11.90
C SER A 91 -1.36 3.16 12.44
N TRP A 92 -0.54 3.70 11.53
CA TRP A 92 0.47 4.70 11.82
C TRP A 92 0.33 5.87 10.86
N LYS A 93 0.57 7.08 11.37
CA LYS A 93 0.41 8.30 10.59
C LYS A 93 1.45 9.33 10.99
N GLY A 94 2.21 9.81 10.01
CA GLY A 94 3.08 10.97 10.15
C GLY A 94 2.28 12.25 10.34
N LYS A 95 2.89 13.25 10.97
CA LYS A 95 2.28 14.55 11.24
C LYS A 95 2.50 15.49 10.05
N GLU A 96 1.41 15.90 9.42
CA GLU A 96 1.45 16.81 8.27
C GLU A 96 2.05 18.17 8.63
N GLU A 97 1.86 18.63 9.87
CA GLU A 97 2.50 19.83 10.44
C GLU A 97 4.03 19.83 10.32
N ASN A 98 4.65 18.64 10.29
CA ASN A 98 6.09 18.45 10.13
C ASN A 98 6.48 18.07 8.69
N GLN A 99 5.59 18.28 7.72
CA GLN A 99 5.75 17.84 6.33
C GLN A 99 6.03 16.34 6.18
N GLN A 100 5.50 15.53 7.10
CA GLN A 100 5.61 14.08 7.08
C GLN A 100 4.21 13.49 6.95
N ASP A 101 3.77 13.25 5.72
CA ASP A 101 2.45 12.65 5.48
C ASP A 101 2.51 11.13 5.35
N HIS A 102 3.65 10.47 5.61
CA HIS A 102 3.77 9.00 5.55
C HIS A 102 2.66 8.30 6.35
N ASP A 103 2.24 7.12 5.90
CA ASP A 103 1.36 6.27 6.68
C ASP A 103 1.61 4.79 6.42
N CYS A 104 1.18 3.99 7.39
CA CYS A 104 1.25 2.55 7.33
C CYS A 104 -0.03 1.98 7.96
N TRP A 105 -0.49 0.87 7.41
CA TRP A 105 -1.64 0.15 7.89
C TRP A 105 -1.43 -1.36 7.80
N ILE A 106 -1.72 -2.05 8.90
CA ILE A 106 -1.75 -3.50 8.96
C ILE A 106 -3.12 -3.94 9.48
N SER A 107 -3.82 -4.74 8.69
CA SER A 107 -4.97 -5.50 9.19
C SER A 107 -4.49 -6.76 9.87
N VAL A 108 -5.09 -7.09 11.00
CA VAL A 108 -4.73 -8.22 11.85
C VAL A 108 -5.89 -9.19 11.92
N ARG A 109 -5.63 -10.47 11.70
CA ARG A 109 -6.66 -11.50 11.87
C ARG A 109 -7.13 -11.56 13.31
N PRO A 110 -8.45 -11.55 13.57
CA PRO A 110 -8.99 -11.72 14.90
C PRO A 110 -8.45 -13.01 15.56
N ASN A 111 -8.15 -12.94 16.86
CA ASN A 111 -7.65 -14.03 17.71
C ASN A 111 -6.24 -14.57 17.42
N ALA A 112 -5.73 -14.47 16.19
CA ALA A 112 -4.42 -15.01 15.83
C ALA A 112 -3.25 -14.02 16.03
N GLN A 113 -3.53 -12.71 16.09
CA GLN A 113 -2.49 -11.66 16.10
C GLN A 113 -1.50 -11.79 14.93
N THR A 114 -1.99 -12.29 13.79
CA THR A 114 -1.23 -12.47 12.55
C THR A 114 -1.68 -11.47 11.50
N ILE A 115 -0.77 -11.12 10.59
CA ILE A 115 -1.07 -10.20 9.49
C ILE A 115 -2.13 -10.79 8.56
N ASP A 116 -3.10 -9.95 8.19
CA ASP A 116 -4.07 -10.20 7.12
C ASP A 116 -3.76 -9.34 5.89
N LYS A 117 -3.41 -8.07 6.11
CA LYS A 117 -3.02 -7.11 5.06
C LYS A 117 -1.95 -6.17 5.59
N PHE A 118 -1.04 -5.72 4.72
CA PHE A 118 0.02 -4.79 5.09
C PHE A 118 0.26 -3.80 3.93
N GLN A 119 0.03 -2.52 4.17
CA GLN A 119 0.22 -1.44 3.19
C GLN A 119 0.93 -0.25 3.83
N PHE A 120 1.65 0.50 3.02
CA PHE A 120 2.24 1.77 3.44
C PHE A 120 2.32 2.77 2.29
N ARG A 121 2.34 4.05 2.65
CA ARG A 121 2.42 5.18 1.73
C ARG A 121 3.56 6.09 2.12
N THR A 122 4.42 6.36 1.15
CA THR A 122 5.56 7.26 1.31
C THR A 122 5.21 8.62 0.75
N ASP A 123 5.24 9.67 1.56
CA ASP A 123 5.23 11.06 1.10
C ASP A 123 6.51 11.37 0.33
N LEU A 124 6.39 11.83 -0.91
CA LEU A 124 7.53 12.09 -1.81
C LEU A 124 7.93 13.56 -1.92
N ARG A 125 7.31 14.46 -1.15
CA ARG A 125 7.56 15.91 -1.24
C ARG A 125 8.99 16.30 -0.84
N ASP A 126 9.58 15.60 0.12
CA ASP A 126 10.97 15.74 0.52
C ASP A 126 11.72 14.41 0.40
N ILE A 127 12.88 14.43 -0.25
CA ILE A 127 13.63 13.21 -0.56
C ILE A 127 14.26 12.59 0.69
N ASN A 128 14.65 13.39 1.69
CA ASN A 128 15.32 12.90 2.88
C ASN A 128 14.32 12.20 3.80
N THR A 129 13.15 12.80 4.03
CA THR A 129 12.07 12.17 4.79
C THR A 129 11.51 10.94 4.07
N ALA A 130 11.33 11.02 2.75
CA ALA A 130 10.93 9.87 1.93
C ALA A 130 11.91 8.70 2.09
N ALA A 131 13.22 8.95 1.97
CA ALA A 131 14.24 7.92 2.12
C ALA A 131 14.28 7.36 3.55
N ALA A 132 14.18 8.22 4.56
CA ALA A 132 14.18 7.83 5.98
C ALA A 132 13.01 6.93 6.35
N PHE A 133 11.87 7.03 5.65
CA PHE A 133 10.73 6.14 5.82
C PHE A 133 10.79 4.90 4.92
N LEU A 134 10.99 5.10 3.61
CA LEU A 134 10.89 4.04 2.62
C LEU A 134 11.98 2.97 2.79
N LEU A 135 13.25 3.36 2.99
CA LEU A 135 14.34 2.40 3.06
C LEU A 135 14.20 1.43 4.25
N PRO A 136 13.89 1.89 5.48
CA PRO A 136 13.61 0.97 6.57
C PRO A 136 12.36 0.10 6.36
N MET A 137 11.30 0.63 5.73
CA MET A 137 10.10 -0.17 5.40
C MET A 137 10.42 -1.29 4.39
N LEU A 138 11.25 -1.00 3.39
CA LEU A 138 11.77 -2.01 2.48
C LEU A 138 12.63 -3.05 3.22
N GLY A 139 13.48 -2.62 4.16
CA GLY A 139 14.24 -3.54 5.02
C GLY A 139 13.38 -4.37 6.00
N ILE A 140 12.18 -3.91 6.37
CA ILE A 140 11.18 -4.74 7.04
C ILE A 140 10.67 -5.79 6.07
N CYS A 141 10.27 -5.40 4.85
CA CYS A 141 9.76 -6.35 3.86
C CYS A 141 10.80 -7.43 3.52
N GLU A 142 12.06 -7.05 3.32
CA GLU A 142 13.15 -7.98 3.05
C GLU A 142 13.37 -8.99 4.19
N GLN A 143 13.39 -8.52 5.45
CA GLN A 143 13.59 -9.39 6.61
C GLN A 143 12.54 -10.50 6.73
N TYR A 144 11.31 -10.23 6.28
CA TYR A 144 10.17 -11.15 6.43
C TYR A 144 9.79 -11.86 5.11
N ASP A 145 10.68 -11.91 4.11
CA ASP A 145 10.45 -12.50 2.77
C ASP A 145 9.16 -11.95 2.10
N LEU A 146 8.97 -10.64 2.20
CA LEU A 146 7.86 -9.93 1.58
C LEU A 146 8.30 -9.26 0.28
N LEU A 147 7.45 -9.36 -0.73
CA LEU A 147 7.51 -8.58 -1.97
C LEU A 147 6.65 -7.32 -1.81
N VAL A 148 6.89 -6.32 -2.65
CA VAL A 148 6.10 -5.08 -2.66
C VAL A 148 5.37 -4.92 -3.99
N LEU A 149 4.08 -4.61 -3.90
CA LEU A 149 3.16 -4.44 -5.03
C LEU A 149 2.79 -2.97 -5.18
N ASP A 150 2.99 -2.38 -6.35
CA ASP A 150 2.54 -1.02 -6.65
C ASP A 150 1.06 -0.95 -7.06
N THR A 151 0.55 0.26 -7.28
CA THR A 151 -0.87 0.45 -7.63
C THR A 151 -1.25 -0.06 -9.01
N ARG A 152 -0.29 -0.41 -9.87
CA ARG A 152 -0.47 -0.94 -11.23
C ARG A 152 -0.29 -2.46 -11.28
N GLY A 153 -0.04 -3.08 -10.12
CA GLY A 153 0.14 -4.50 -9.98
C GLY A 153 1.58 -4.95 -10.19
N GLN A 154 2.56 -4.05 -10.35
CA GLN A 154 3.97 -4.44 -10.50
C GLN A 154 4.47 -5.01 -9.17
N LEU A 155 4.90 -6.27 -9.20
CA LEU A 155 5.43 -6.98 -8.05
C LEU A 155 6.95 -6.92 -8.08
N MET A 156 7.54 -6.42 -7.01
CA MET A 156 8.96 -6.05 -6.97
C MET A 156 9.62 -6.62 -5.71
N GLN A 157 10.93 -6.79 -5.80
CA GLN A 157 11.77 -7.03 -4.63
C GLN A 157 11.76 -5.79 -3.74
N PRO A 158 11.83 -5.96 -2.40
CA PRO A 158 11.77 -4.85 -1.46
C PRO A 158 13.12 -4.12 -1.35
N ASN A 159 13.61 -3.57 -2.46
CA ASN A 159 14.82 -2.75 -2.48
C ASN A 159 14.66 -1.54 -3.41
N LEU A 160 15.46 -0.50 -3.18
CA LEU A 160 15.31 0.76 -3.91
C LEU A 160 15.52 0.58 -5.42
N ALA A 161 16.46 -0.27 -5.84
CA ALA A 161 16.74 -0.47 -7.26
C ALA A 161 15.52 -1.04 -8.02
N ALA A 162 14.77 -1.94 -7.39
CA ALA A 162 13.55 -2.51 -7.96
C ALA A 162 12.36 -1.53 -7.90
N VAL A 163 12.23 -0.76 -6.81
CA VAL A 163 11.07 0.12 -6.56
C VAL A 163 11.18 1.47 -7.27
N TYR A 164 12.40 2.00 -7.46
CA TYR A 164 12.63 3.33 -8.02
C TYR A 164 12.01 3.57 -9.41
N PRO A 165 12.07 2.62 -10.37
CA PRO A 165 11.36 2.76 -11.65
C PRO A 165 9.86 2.96 -11.47
N SER A 166 9.22 2.19 -10.57
CA SER A 166 7.79 2.34 -10.28
C SER A 166 7.46 3.68 -9.63
N ILE A 167 8.31 4.18 -8.71
CA ILE A 167 8.15 5.52 -8.12
C ILE A 167 8.16 6.61 -9.21
N LYS A 168 9.11 6.57 -10.14
CA LYS A 168 9.23 7.57 -11.21
C LYS A 168 7.99 7.67 -12.09
N GLU A 169 7.31 6.55 -12.29
CA GLU A 169 6.12 6.45 -13.13
C GLU A 169 4.82 6.69 -12.34
N SER A 170 4.93 6.88 -11.01
CA SER A 170 3.77 7.06 -10.14
C SER A 170 3.06 8.40 -10.36
N SER A 171 1.76 8.41 -10.05
CA SER A 171 0.96 9.63 -10.03
C SER A 171 1.53 10.70 -9.11
N ALA A 172 2.19 10.30 -8.01
CA ALA A 172 2.82 11.21 -7.07
C ALA A 172 3.96 12.02 -7.70
N VAL A 173 4.89 11.35 -8.39
CA VAL A 173 5.97 12.05 -9.11
C VAL A 173 5.41 12.92 -10.23
N ARG A 174 4.41 12.44 -10.97
CA ARG A 174 3.76 13.24 -12.02
C ARG A 174 3.13 14.53 -11.47
N PHE A 175 2.43 14.44 -10.33
CA PHE A 175 1.87 15.61 -9.66
C PHE A 175 2.96 16.58 -9.17
N LEU A 176 4.03 16.07 -8.55
CA LEU A 176 5.11 16.91 -8.02
C LEU A 176 5.93 17.62 -9.11
N THR A 177 6.08 16.98 -10.29
CA THR A 177 6.86 17.52 -11.41
C THR A 177 6.08 18.47 -12.31
N ASN A 178 4.79 18.19 -12.56
CA ASN A 178 3.93 19.04 -13.40
C ASN A 178 2.47 18.97 -12.93
N PRO A 179 2.11 19.70 -11.85
CA PRO A 179 0.79 19.60 -11.23
C PRO A 179 -0.33 20.07 -12.16
N GLN A 180 -0.09 21.08 -13.01
CA GLN A 180 -1.10 21.56 -13.96
C GLN A 180 -1.47 20.47 -14.98
N ALA A 181 -0.48 19.88 -15.66
CA ALA A 181 -0.75 18.84 -16.65
C ALA A 181 -1.39 17.60 -16.02
N PHE A 182 -1.02 17.27 -14.78
CA PHE A 182 -1.66 16.20 -14.02
C PHE A 182 -3.15 16.49 -13.77
N LEU A 183 -3.48 17.68 -13.25
CA LEU A 183 -4.87 18.08 -12.94
C LEU A 183 -5.72 18.14 -14.21
N GLU A 184 -5.19 18.68 -15.32
CA GLU A 184 -5.88 18.69 -16.61
C GLU A 184 -6.20 17.28 -17.10
N GLN A 185 -5.29 16.32 -16.92
CA GLN A 185 -5.54 14.91 -17.25
C GLN A 185 -6.65 14.31 -16.38
N VAL A 186 -6.58 14.48 -15.06
CA VAL A 186 -7.60 13.97 -14.13
C VAL A 186 -8.98 14.52 -14.47
N LEU A 187 -9.08 15.82 -14.80
CA LEU A 187 -10.33 16.45 -15.21
C LEU A 187 -10.88 15.88 -16.53
N ARG A 188 -10.01 15.51 -17.49
CA ARG A 188 -10.43 14.85 -18.73
C ARG A 188 -10.97 13.44 -18.45
N GLU A 189 -10.29 12.67 -17.61
CA GLU A 189 -10.68 11.31 -17.24
C GLU A 189 -12.02 11.27 -16.48
N GLN A 190 -12.30 12.30 -15.65
CA GLN A 190 -13.60 12.44 -14.97
C GLN A 190 -14.75 12.81 -15.91
N LYS A 191 -14.50 13.62 -16.95
CA LYS A 191 -15.53 14.05 -17.91
C LYS A 191 -15.87 12.99 -18.96
N GLY A 192 -14.98 12.02 -19.19
CA GLY A 192 -15.19 10.91 -20.11
C GLY A 192 -15.72 9.64 -19.45
N ALA A 193 -16.09 9.69 -18.17
CA ALA A 193 -16.59 8.57 -17.37
C ALA A 193 -18.11 8.65 -17.15
#